data_AF-A0A383V2A1-F1
#
_entry.id   AF-A0A383V2A1-F1
#
_cell.length_a   1.000
_cell.length_b   1.000
_cell.length_c   1.000
_cell.angle_alpha   90.00
_cell.angle_beta   90.00
_cell.angle_gamma   90.00
#
_symmetry.space_group_name_H-M   'P 1'
#
loop_
_entity.id
_entity.type
_entity.pdbx_description
1 polymer ?
#
loop_
_entity_poly.entity_id
_entity_poly.type
_entity_poly.pdbx_seq_one_letter_code
_entity_poly.pdbx_strand_id
1 'polypeptide(L)'
;MEGLGDVRKWLVEPVQCLKVCEGLLCAAAGSQPPLQQLLALLQPASGNGPCTAVWTAGAIAYRCKTCAVTTSSAVCVSCFKAGGHEQHDYIMYRSGAGGCCDCGDVSSWKAEGCCPAHSPLVPQALLPPLPAGLSSLLQPLLRVVLLQAVLCIETLAKLAGSGTPPAARATSAAAAAAVLQQQAVQLLTWLQPLLKVARIRSMACDIVLLSPEQLQQQQQQQQQQQQGVFGQPAPPGLQQPQQQQQDPHWQQQQQQQQQQQLVMVQAQLWSVAQALARQLAPANPSFPCRVQQQQGCLLRRLLLLLPSMAPGSHDPKGQLLTEAVTLLLLMLYDSQFKYDTTTHLLDCYSWLLQLVGSAREDAVADALSAALDRLTVQLFNSEETTMRLMVRQGLLQTLLSTAASLTTDVSRHMTPHHRGLPPSAAAAAAGLMGLAAGYRHRFLNRINAYRRVMCDTSTVLHHGPAALQLLSQPQLFQQQLLPLMREIQPLCKRQPQRQLYQQHLLKLLTALALIRHAPLTHFAAAGPAAAESSGGG
;
A
#
# COMPACT_ATOMS: atom_id res chain seq x y z
N MET A 1 -35.08 5.11 5.95
CA MET A 1 -33.97 5.44 5.04
C MET A 1 -34.48 6.11 3.75
N GLU A 2 -35.34 7.14 3.86
CA GLU A 2 -36.07 7.70 2.70
C GLU A 2 -35.31 8.83 1.95
N GLY A 3 -33.98 8.93 2.09
CA GLY A 3 -33.23 10.15 1.77
C GLY A 3 -32.07 10.04 0.77
N LEU A 4 -31.94 8.96 -0.01
CA LEU A 4 -30.78 8.79 -0.91
C LEU A 4 -30.63 9.86 -1.99
N GLY A 5 -31.71 10.60 -2.29
CA GLY A 5 -31.73 11.53 -3.43
C GLY A 5 -31.44 10.83 -4.76
N ASP A 6 -31.09 11.58 -5.80
CA ASP A 6 -30.66 10.99 -7.06
C ASP A 6 -29.17 10.58 -6.96
N VAL A 7 -28.92 9.32 -6.59
CA VAL A 7 -27.57 8.75 -6.49
C VAL A 7 -26.76 8.85 -7.79
N ARG A 8 -27.40 9.09 -8.96
CA ARG A 8 -26.71 9.33 -10.22
C ARG A 8 -25.87 10.60 -10.19
N LYS A 9 -26.22 11.57 -9.33
CA LYS A 9 -25.41 12.79 -9.10
C LYS A 9 -24.01 12.45 -8.58
N TRP A 10 -23.84 11.31 -7.91
CA TRP A 10 -22.53 10.89 -7.40
C TRP A 10 -21.54 10.56 -8.52
N LEU A 11 -22.02 10.33 -9.75
CA LEU A 11 -21.14 10.15 -10.91
C LEU A 11 -20.43 11.45 -11.32
N VAL A 12 -21.01 12.61 -10.99
CA VAL A 12 -20.51 13.93 -11.40
C VAL A 12 -20.07 14.80 -10.22
N GLU A 13 -20.52 14.49 -9.00
CA GLU A 13 -20.19 15.22 -7.77
C GLU A 13 -19.70 14.25 -6.68
N PRO A 14 -18.43 13.77 -6.76
CA PRO A 14 -17.94 12.66 -5.93
C PRO A 14 -18.06 12.90 -4.43
N VAL A 15 -17.79 14.13 -3.97
CA VAL A 15 -17.76 14.47 -2.53
C VAL A 15 -19.16 14.53 -1.92
N GLN A 16 -20.20 14.82 -2.73
CA GLN A 16 -21.56 14.90 -2.20
C GLN A 16 -22.06 13.55 -1.66
N CYS A 17 -21.51 12.43 -2.15
CA CYS A 17 -21.87 11.12 -1.65
C CYS A 17 -21.47 10.92 -0.18
N LEU A 18 -20.37 11.54 0.28
CA LEU A 18 -19.76 11.24 1.58
C LEU A 18 -20.72 11.45 2.75
N LYS A 19 -21.40 12.61 2.80
CA LYS A 19 -22.39 12.90 3.85
C LYS A 19 -23.56 11.92 3.84
N VAL A 20 -23.98 11.47 2.66
CA VAL A 20 -25.05 10.48 2.52
C VAL A 20 -24.56 9.11 2.98
N CYS A 21 -23.35 8.71 2.61
CA CYS A 21 -22.71 7.48 3.09
C CYS A 21 -22.63 7.47 4.63
N GLU A 22 -22.23 8.57 5.26
CA GLU A 22 -22.20 8.70 6.71
C GLU A 22 -23.59 8.53 7.32
N GLY A 23 -24.60 9.24 6.81
CA GLY A 23 -25.97 9.13 7.29
C GLY A 23 -26.53 7.71 7.19
N LEU A 24 -26.22 6.98 6.10
CA LEU A 24 -26.61 5.58 5.92
C LEU A 24 -25.93 4.66 6.94
N LEU A 25 -24.63 4.82 7.18
CA LEU A 25 -23.90 4.02 8.16
C LEU A 25 -24.41 4.27 9.58
N CYS A 26 -24.64 5.53 9.95
CA CYS A 26 -25.18 5.90 11.26
C CYS A 26 -26.61 5.36 11.44
N ALA A 27 -27.42 5.39 10.37
CA ALA A 27 -28.77 4.86 10.40
C ALA A 27 -28.83 3.33 10.53
N ALA A 28 -27.90 2.63 9.88
CA ALA A 28 -27.81 1.18 9.98
C ALA A 28 -27.36 0.69 11.37
N ALA A 29 -26.77 1.57 12.19
CA ALA A 29 -26.38 1.25 13.57
C ALA A 29 -27.55 1.29 14.57
N GLY A 30 -28.76 1.72 14.16
CA GLY A 30 -29.97 1.74 14.98
C GLY A 30 -30.07 2.91 15.97
N SER A 31 -28.97 3.31 16.60
CA SER A 31 -28.92 4.43 17.57
C SER A 31 -28.54 5.78 16.97
N GLN A 32 -28.33 5.88 15.66
CA GLN A 32 -27.88 7.08 14.93
C GLN A 32 -26.67 7.80 15.57
N PRO A 33 -25.63 7.07 16.05
CA PRO A 33 -24.47 7.73 16.64
C PRO A 33 -23.70 8.48 15.53
N PRO A 34 -23.00 9.59 15.84
CA PRO A 34 -22.05 10.18 14.91
C PRO A 34 -21.04 9.14 14.43
N LEU A 35 -20.57 9.25 13.17
CA LEU A 35 -19.67 8.25 12.57
C LEU A 35 -18.48 7.90 13.46
N GLN A 36 -17.84 8.90 14.08
CA GLN A 36 -16.70 8.67 14.95
C GLN A 36 -17.05 7.79 16.16
N GLN A 37 -18.23 7.98 16.75
CA GLN A 37 -18.72 7.15 17.84
C GLN A 37 -19.09 5.75 17.35
N LEU A 38 -19.73 5.63 16.17
CA LEU A 38 -19.97 4.34 15.54
C LEU A 38 -18.67 3.55 15.37
N LEU A 39 -17.63 4.16 14.81
CA LEU A 39 -16.36 3.50 14.59
C LEU A 39 -15.68 3.09 15.89
N ALA A 40 -15.80 3.90 16.95
CA ALA A 40 -15.30 3.54 18.28
C ALA A 40 -16.03 2.30 18.85
N LEU A 41 -17.35 2.19 18.64
CA LEU A 41 -18.14 1.02 19.06
C LEU A 41 -17.79 -0.26 18.30
N LEU A 42 -17.27 -0.13 17.07
CA LEU A 42 -16.83 -1.27 16.24
C LEU A 42 -15.37 -1.68 16.53
N GLN A 43 -14.62 -0.89 17.29
CA GLN A 43 -13.30 -1.26 17.77
C GLN A 43 -13.43 -2.16 18.99
N PRO A 44 -12.49 -3.09 19.21
CA PRO A 44 -12.46 -3.89 20.42
C PRO A 44 -12.25 -3.02 21.66
N ALA A 45 -12.99 -3.32 22.74
CA ALA A 45 -12.97 -2.54 23.99
C ALA A 45 -11.61 -2.57 24.71
N SER A 46 -10.82 -3.64 24.54
CA SER A 46 -9.45 -3.77 25.04
C SER A 46 -8.71 -4.80 24.19
N GLY A 47 -7.46 -4.48 23.82
CA GLY A 47 -6.47 -5.36 23.18
C GLY A 47 -7.06 -6.44 22.26
N ASN A 48 -7.18 -6.17 20.96
CA ASN A 48 -7.47 -7.15 19.90
C ASN A 48 -7.25 -6.52 18.51
N GLY A 49 -6.06 -6.00 18.24
CA GLY A 49 -5.80 -5.26 17.01
C GLY A 49 -4.45 -4.55 17.00
N PRO A 50 -3.84 -4.36 15.81
CA PRO A 50 -2.65 -3.54 15.68
C PRO A 50 -2.98 -2.06 15.92
N CYS A 51 -1.98 -1.33 16.39
CA CYS A 51 -2.05 0.12 16.43
C CYS A 51 -2.12 0.67 15.01
N THR A 52 -3.14 1.48 14.71
CA THR A 52 -3.35 2.08 13.38
C THR A 52 -2.80 3.50 13.28
N ALA A 53 -1.87 3.85 14.17
CA ALA A 53 -1.20 5.14 14.14
C ALA A 53 -0.22 5.20 12.95
N VAL A 54 -0.50 6.13 12.04
CA VAL A 54 0.39 6.49 10.93
C VAL A 54 0.93 7.88 11.22
N TRP A 55 2.23 8.09 11.00
CA TRP A 55 2.90 9.36 11.21
C TRP A 55 3.62 9.83 9.95
N THR A 56 3.79 11.15 9.85
CA THR A 56 4.48 11.83 8.75
C THR A 56 5.97 12.03 9.08
N ALA A 57 6.72 12.56 8.11
CA ALA A 57 8.12 12.91 8.29
C ALA A 57 8.32 13.86 9.49
N GLY A 58 9.41 13.65 10.23
CA GLY A 58 9.80 14.41 11.43
C GLY A 58 9.23 13.89 12.75
N ALA A 59 8.25 12.97 12.71
CA ALA A 59 7.64 12.38 13.90
C ALA A 59 8.63 11.52 14.70
N ILE A 60 8.46 11.50 16.03
CA ILE A 60 9.26 10.67 16.94
C ILE A 60 8.70 9.25 16.94
N ALA A 61 9.59 8.27 16.74
CA ALA A 61 9.29 6.85 16.84
C ALA A 61 10.42 6.14 17.59
N TYR A 62 10.11 4.93 18.10
CA TYR A 62 11.02 4.12 18.88
C TYR A 62 11.27 2.78 18.21
N ARG A 63 12.54 2.38 18.12
CA ARG A 63 12.94 1.01 17.75
C ARG A 63 13.41 0.30 19.01
N CYS A 64 12.66 -0.69 19.48
CA CYS A 64 13.09 -1.53 20.61
C CYS A 64 13.79 -2.77 20.05
N LYS A 65 15.12 -2.86 20.13
CA LYS A 65 15.88 -4.02 19.62
C LYS A 65 15.51 -5.33 20.33
N THR A 66 15.03 -5.26 21.57
CA THR A 66 14.53 -6.42 22.31
C THR A 66 13.21 -6.97 21.76
N CYS A 67 12.27 -6.11 21.37
CA CYS A 67 10.90 -6.49 20.99
C CYS A 67 10.64 -6.47 19.47
N ALA A 68 11.48 -5.79 18.71
CA ALA A 68 11.38 -5.76 17.25
C ALA A 68 11.65 -7.15 16.66
N VAL A 69 10.85 -7.54 15.67
CA VAL A 69 11.13 -8.73 14.85
C VAL A 69 12.17 -8.40 13.77
N THR A 70 12.12 -7.18 13.22
CA THR A 70 13.11 -6.71 12.24
C THR A 70 13.79 -5.42 12.68
N THR A 71 14.95 -5.14 12.10
CA THR A 71 15.65 -3.87 12.31
C THR A 71 14.86 -2.65 11.83
N SER A 72 13.86 -2.88 10.97
CA SER A 72 12.97 -1.88 10.41
C SER A 72 11.71 -1.63 11.25
N SER A 73 11.46 -2.43 12.30
CA SER A 73 10.27 -2.26 13.14
C SER A 73 10.36 -1.05 14.07
N ALA A 74 9.25 -0.36 14.27
CA ALA A 74 9.12 0.80 15.13
C ALA A 74 7.70 0.96 15.73
N VAL A 75 7.64 1.57 16.91
CA VAL A 75 6.38 1.87 17.60
C VAL A 75 6.24 3.37 17.87
N CYS A 76 5.00 3.84 17.95
CA CYS A 76 4.70 5.22 18.32
C CYS A 76 5.02 5.49 19.80
N VAL A 77 5.11 6.77 20.18
CA VAL A 77 5.41 7.19 21.56
C VAL A 77 4.44 6.58 22.58
N SER A 78 3.15 6.53 22.25
CA SER A 78 2.11 5.99 23.14
C SER A 78 2.28 4.49 23.37
N CYS A 79 2.55 3.72 22.32
CA CYS A 79 2.77 2.27 22.45
C CYS A 79 4.11 1.97 23.14
N PHE A 80 5.15 2.77 22.88
CA PHE A 80 6.44 2.64 23.56
C PHE A 80 6.30 2.71 25.09
N LYS A 81 5.62 3.75 25.58
CA LYS A 81 5.41 3.95 27.03
C LYS A 81 4.46 2.92 27.62
N ALA A 82 3.32 2.67 26.96
CA ALA A 82 2.32 1.74 27.47
C ALA A 82 2.80 0.27 27.45
N GLY A 83 3.74 -0.07 26.56
CA GLY A 83 4.37 -1.39 26.49
C GLY A 83 5.57 -1.58 27.43
N GLY A 84 5.96 -0.56 28.21
CA GLY A 84 7.05 -0.67 29.19
C GLY A 84 8.44 -0.84 28.60
N HIS A 85 8.71 -0.26 27.43
CA HIS A 85 9.96 -0.46 26.70
C HIS A 85 11.14 0.40 27.19
N GLU A 86 10.95 1.25 28.21
CA GLU A 86 12.00 2.14 28.73
C GLU A 86 13.21 1.39 29.30
N GLN A 87 13.04 0.13 29.70
CA GLN A 87 14.10 -0.71 30.29
C GLN A 87 14.73 -1.68 29.27
N HIS A 88 14.33 -1.63 28.00
CA HIS A 88 14.88 -2.47 26.93
C HIS A 88 16.04 -1.76 26.20
N ASP A 89 16.75 -2.49 25.33
CA ASP A 89 17.63 -1.84 24.36
C ASP A 89 16.76 -1.19 23.27
N TYR A 90 16.73 0.14 23.25
CA TYR A 90 15.95 0.89 22.27
C TYR A 90 16.71 2.10 21.71
N ILE A 91 16.21 2.61 20.59
CA ILE A 91 16.65 3.85 19.95
C ILE A 91 15.44 4.73 19.71
N MET A 92 15.49 5.97 20.17
CA MET A 92 14.58 7.04 19.76
C MET A 92 15.12 7.67 18.47
N TYR A 93 14.25 7.87 17.47
CA TYR A 93 14.63 8.55 16.24
C TYR A 93 13.50 9.43 15.71
N ARG A 94 13.87 10.40 14.86
CA ARG A 94 12.92 11.17 14.06
C ARG A 94 12.78 10.48 12.71
N SER A 95 11.56 10.08 12.35
CA SER A 95 11.34 9.39 11.07
C SER A 95 11.54 10.35 9.89
N GLY A 96 12.45 10.03 8.97
CA GLY A 96 12.72 10.86 7.79
C GLY A 96 11.58 10.88 6.78
N ALA A 97 10.94 9.74 6.52
CA ALA A 97 9.87 9.59 5.54
C ALA A 97 8.46 9.47 6.15
N GLY A 98 8.35 9.25 7.46
CA GLY A 98 7.09 8.86 8.11
C GLY A 98 7.04 7.36 8.41
N GLY A 99 5.87 6.79 8.67
CA GLY A 99 5.73 5.37 8.98
C GLY A 99 4.44 5.04 9.71
N CYS A 100 4.30 3.80 10.16
CA CYS A 100 3.18 3.34 10.96
C CYS A 100 3.67 2.53 12.14
N CYS A 101 2.83 2.43 13.17
CA CYS A 101 3.14 1.70 14.39
C CYS A 101 3.02 0.19 14.15
N ASP A 102 4.04 -0.57 14.57
CA ASP A 102 4.04 -2.03 14.44
C ASP A 102 3.46 -2.75 15.67
N CYS A 103 3.11 -2.02 16.73
CA CYS A 103 2.51 -2.60 17.94
C CYS A 103 1.24 -3.40 17.60
N GLY A 104 1.21 -4.69 17.94
CA GLY A 104 0.11 -5.61 17.62
C GLY A 104 0.19 -6.27 16.23
N ASP A 105 1.14 -5.92 15.38
CA ASP A 105 1.47 -6.68 14.15
C ASP A 105 2.60 -7.68 14.44
N VAL A 106 2.26 -8.96 14.62
CA VAL A 106 3.22 -10.03 14.95
C VAL A 106 4.22 -10.34 13.84
N SER A 107 3.99 -9.86 12.61
CA SER A 107 4.99 -9.97 11.55
C SER A 107 6.17 -9.02 11.77
N SER A 108 5.99 -7.99 12.61
CA SER A 108 6.96 -6.91 12.81
C SER A 108 7.32 -6.67 14.28
N TRP A 109 6.47 -7.09 15.22
CA TRP A 109 6.63 -6.84 16.65
C TRP A 109 6.29 -8.08 17.47
N LYS A 110 7.14 -8.44 18.43
CA LYS A 110 6.90 -9.61 19.28
C LYS A 110 5.62 -9.42 20.13
N ALA A 111 4.87 -10.50 20.31
CA ALA A 111 3.59 -10.46 21.02
C ALA A 111 3.75 -9.97 22.46
N GLU A 112 4.81 -10.38 23.16
CA GLU A 112 5.15 -9.95 24.51
C GLU A 112 5.56 -8.47 24.62
N GLY A 113 5.93 -7.84 23.50
CA GLY A 113 6.21 -6.41 23.45
C GLY A 113 4.99 -5.55 23.14
N CYS A 114 3.82 -6.14 22.95
CA CYS A 114 2.61 -5.40 22.61
C CYS A 114 2.06 -4.64 23.84
N CYS A 115 1.59 -3.40 23.65
CA CYS A 115 1.01 -2.64 24.76
C CYS A 115 -0.41 -3.15 25.11
N PRO A 116 -0.94 -2.87 26.32
CA PRO A 116 -2.25 -3.39 26.72
C PRO A 116 -3.42 -3.00 25.80
N ALA A 117 -3.30 -1.89 25.07
CA ALA A 117 -4.32 -1.43 24.13
C ALA A 117 -4.30 -2.15 22.77
N HIS A 118 -3.18 -2.75 22.39
CA HIS A 118 -2.98 -3.38 21.08
C HIS A 118 -2.33 -4.73 21.26
N SER A 119 -2.96 -5.77 20.74
CA SER A 119 -2.47 -7.14 20.79
C SER A 119 -2.69 -7.79 19.43
N PRO A 120 -2.06 -8.94 19.15
CA PRO A 120 -2.26 -9.65 17.90
C PRO A 120 -3.75 -9.87 17.64
N LEU A 121 -4.19 -9.64 16.39
CA LEU A 121 -5.56 -9.90 16.00
C LEU A 121 -5.90 -11.38 16.25
N VAL A 122 -6.97 -11.63 16.97
CA VAL A 122 -7.63 -12.93 16.91
C VAL A 122 -8.09 -13.19 15.47
N PRO A 123 -8.04 -14.45 14.98
CA PRO A 123 -8.59 -14.82 13.68
C PRO A 123 -9.94 -14.17 13.40
N GLN A 124 -10.20 -13.77 12.14
CA GLN A 124 -11.40 -13.02 11.76
C GLN A 124 -12.72 -13.71 12.17
N ALA A 125 -12.71 -15.04 12.24
CA ALA A 125 -13.83 -15.86 12.73
C ALA A 125 -14.20 -15.56 14.20
N LEU A 126 -13.28 -15.00 14.98
CA LEU A 126 -13.43 -14.70 16.41
C LEU A 126 -13.72 -13.22 16.68
N LEU A 127 -13.66 -12.34 15.68
CA LEU A 127 -14.08 -10.94 15.85
C LEU A 127 -15.61 -10.89 16.04
N PRO A 128 -16.16 -9.95 16.83
CA PRO A 128 -17.60 -9.77 16.91
C PRO A 128 -18.17 -9.41 15.52
N PRO A 129 -19.28 -10.04 15.07
CA PRO A 129 -19.86 -9.73 13.77
C PRO A 129 -20.35 -8.27 13.73
N LEU A 130 -20.27 -7.66 12.55
CA LEU A 130 -20.90 -6.35 12.35
C LEU A 130 -22.43 -6.52 12.44
N PRO A 131 -23.16 -5.51 12.93
CA PRO A 131 -24.62 -5.48 12.83
C PRO A 131 -25.05 -5.74 11.37
N ALA A 132 -26.05 -6.60 11.15
CA ALA A 132 -26.42 -7.08 9.82
C ALA A 132 -26.66 -5.94 8.82
N GLY A 133 -27.42 -4.90 9.24
CA GLY A 133 -27.69 -3.72 8.41
C GLY A 133 -26.43 -2.92 8.04
N LEU A 134 -25.44 -2.88 8.94
CA LEU A 134 -24.18 -2.19 8.69
C LEU A 134 -23.30 -3.00 7.72
N SER A 135 -23.17 -4.31 7.96
CA SER A 135 -22.41 -5.21 7.09
C SER A 135 -22.92 -5.16 5.64
N SER A 136 -24.24 -5.09 5.48
CA SER A 136 -24.90 -5.08 4.18
C SER A 136 -24.70 -3.77 3.39
N LEU A 137 -24.47 -2.64 4.08
CA LEU A 137 -24.25 -1.33 3.43
C LEU A 137 -22.76 -0.99 3.24
N LEU A 138 -21.88 -1.46 4.13
CA LEU A 138 -20.46 -1.11 4.10
C LEU A 138 -19.80 -1.49 2.77
N GLN A 139 -20.01 -2.71 2.28
CA GLN A 139 -19.36 -3.18 1.06
C GLN A 139 -19.69 -2.30 -0.17
N PRO A 140 -20.97 -2.06 -0.54
CA PRO A 140 -21.27 -1.22 -1.69
C PRO A 140 -20.84 0.25 -1.50
N LEU A 141 -20.90 0.80 -0.28
CA LEU A 141 -20.45 2.16 0.01
C LEU A 141 -18.94 2.33 -0.17
N LEU A 142 -18.15 1.44 0.45
CA LEU A 142 -16.69 1.42 0.28
C LEU A 142 -16.32 1.34 -1.19
N ARG A 143 -17.01 0.47 -1.94
CA ARG A 143 -16.77 0.27 -3.36
C ARG A 143 -17.04 1.51 -4.20
N VAL A 144 -18.14 2.23 -3.95
CA VAL A 144 -18.43 3.51 -4.63
C VAL A 144 -17.32 4.52 -4.35
N VAL A 145 -16.97 4.72 -3.08
CA VAL A 145 -15.99 5.75 -2.68
C VAL A 145 -14.58 5.43 -3.19
N LEU A 146 -14.16 4.15 -3.12
CA LEU A 146 -12.87 3.70 -3.67
C LEU A 146 -12.80 3.89 -5.19
N LEU A 147 -13.86 3.52 -5.91
CA LEU A 147 -13.93 3.71 -7.37
C LEU A 147 -13.90 5.19 -7.75
N GLN A 148 -14.62 6.05 -7.01
CA GLN A 148 -14.56 7.49 -7.21
C GLN A 148 -13.15 8.03 -6.98
N ALA A 149 -12.48 7.63 -5.90
CA ALA A 149 -11.13 8.09 -5.59
C ALA A 149 -10.16 7.72 -6.73
N VAL A 150 -10.19 6.46 -7.17
CA VAL A 150 -9.35 5.98 -8.28
C VAL A 150 -9.66 6.72 -9.58
N LEU A 151 -10.95 6.93 -9.89
CA LEU A 151 -11.37 7.64 -11.10
C LEU A 151 -10.94 9.11 -11.09
N CYS A 152 -11.05 9.80 -9.95
CA CYS A 152 -10.54 11.17 -9.78
C CYS A 152 -9.03 11.23 -10.05
N ILE A 153 -8.25 10.30 -9.48
CA ILE A 153 -6.80 10.24 -9.67
C ILE A 153 -6.43 9.89 -11.11
N GLU A 154 -7.13 8.93 -11.74
CA GLU A 154 -6.86 8.55 -13.13
C GLU A 154 -7.22 9.68 -14.10
N THR A 155 -8.29 10.43 -13.82
CA THR A 155 -8.67 11.61 -14.61
C THR A 155 -7.66 12.73 -14.44
N LEU A 156 -7.17 12.96 -13.22
CA LEU A 156 -6.09 13.91 -12.94
C LEU A 156 -4.82 13.55 -13.72
N ALA A 157 -4.43 12.27 -13.72
CA ALA A 157 -3.29 11.77 -14.47
C ALA A 157 -3.43 12.00 -16.00
N LYS A 158 -4.63 11.78 -16.55
CA LYS A 158 -4.93 12.03 -17.97
C LYS A 158 -4.79 13.52 -18.33
N LEU A 159 -5.24 14.43 -17.45
CA LEU A 159 -5.09 15.87 -17.65
C LEU A 159 -3.62 16.31 -17.64
N ALA A 160 -2.78 15.69 -16.80
CA ALA A 160 -1.35 15.96 -16.76
C ALA A 160 -0.60 15.40 -17.99
N GLY A 161 -1.07 14.29 -18.55
CA GLY A 161 -0.46 13.62 -19.71
C GLY A 161 -0.82 14.20 -21.08
N SER A 162 -1.97 14.90 -21.20
CA SER A 162 -2.28 15.67 -22.41
C SER A 162 -1.35 16.89 -22.47
N GLY A 163 -0.44 16.93 -23.45
CA GLY A 163 0.58 17.99 -23.58
C GLY A 163 0.04 19.43 -23.53
N THR A 164 0.93 20.43 -23.46
CA THR A 164 0.60 21.84 -23.19
C THR A 164 -0.60 22.34 -24.01
N PRO A 165 -1.78 22.56 -23.38
CA PRO A 165 -2.94 23.07 -24.07
C PRO A 165 -2.76 24.57 -24.43
N PRO A 166 -3.55 25.12 -25.37
CA PRO A 166 -3.59 26.56 -25.65
C PRO A 166 -3.86 27.35 -24.37
N ALA A 167 -3.28 28.55 -24.23
CA ALA A 167 -3.30 29.35 -22.99
C ALA A 167 -4.69 29.49 -22.32
N ALA A 168 -5.76 29.68 -23.10
CA ALA A 168 -7.12 29.78 -22.57
C ALA A 168 -7.67 28.46 -21.98
N ARG A 169 -7.29 27.31 -22.55
CA ARG A 169 -7.66 25.97 -22.04
C ARG A 169 -6.76 25.53 -20.89
N ALA A 170 -5.56 26.08 -20.78
CA ALA A 170 -4.63 25.82 -19.69
C ALA A 170 -5.22 26.26 -18.34
N THR A 171 -5.84 27.44 -18.27
CA THR A 171 -6.47 27.95 -17.04
C THR A 171 -7.66 27.09 -16.59
N SER A 172 -8.50 26.64 -17.52
CA SER A 172 -9.64 25.74 -17.20
C SER A 172 -9.19 24.33 -16.80
N ALA A 173 -8.15 23.79 -17.46
CA ALA A 173 -7.61 22.48 -17.14
C ALA A 173 -6.90 22.47 -15.77
N ALA A 174 -6.16 23.53 -15.46
CA ALA A 174 -5.54 23.76 -14.16
C ALA A 174 -6.58 23.83 -13.02
N ALA A 175 -7.67 24.58 -13.23
CA ALA A 175 -8.77 24.63 -12.27
C ALA A 175 -9.45 23.26 -12.09
N ALA A 176 -9.71 22.53 -13.18
CA ALA A 176 -10.27 21.18 -13.12
C ALA A 176 -9.35 20.20 -12.38
N ALA A 177 -8.04 20.26 -12.62
CA ALA A 177 -7.04 19.44 -11.93
C ALA A 177 -7.02 19.74 -10.42
N ALA A 178 -7.08 21.00 -10.02
CA ALA A 178 -7.17 21.39 -8.60
C ALA A 178 -8.44 20.84 -7.93
N VAL A 179 -9.59 20.92 -8.61
CA VAL A 179 -10.86 20.36 -8.11
C VAL A 179 -10.76 18.84 -7.95
N LEU A 180 -10.26 18.13 -8.97
CA LEU A 180 -10.11 16.66 -8.92
C LEU A 180 -9.14 16.22 -7.82
N GLN A 181 -8.04 16.95 -7.63
CA GLN A 181 -7.08 16.71 -6.56
C GLN A 181 -7.74 16.86 -5.19
N GLN A 182 -8.49 17.96 -4.97
CA GLN A 182 -9.18 18.21 -3.71
C GLN A 182 -10.26 17.13 -3.43
N GLN A 183 -11.02 16.74 -4.45
CA GLN A 183 -12.01 15.67 -4.34
C GLN A 183 -11.35 14.33 -3.97
N ALA A 184 -10.26 13.96 -4.64
CA ALA A 184 -9.52 12.73 -4.34
C ALA A 184 -8.98 12.73 -2.89
N VAL A 185 -8.41 13.84 -2.42
CA VAL A 185 -7.95 13.99 -1.03
C VAL A 185 -9.10 13.78 -0.05
N GLN A 186 -10.27 14.37 -0.30
CA GLN A 186 -11.43 14.24 0.59
C GLN A 186 -11.95 12.80 0.63
N LEU A 187 -12.04 12.11 -0.51
CA LEU A 187 -12.46 10.71 -0.59
C LEU A 187 -11.49 9.80 0.16
N LEU A 188 -10.18 9.97 -0.04
CA LEU A 188 -9.15 9.17 0.63
C LEU A 188 -9.15 9.43 2.14
N THR A 189 -9.25 10.68 2.56
CA THR A 189 -9.28 11.06 3.99
C THR A 189 -10.50 10.49 4.70
N TRP A 190 -11.66 10.48 4.02
CA TRP A 190 -12.89 9.90 4.56
C TRP A 190 -12.79 8.39 4.77
N LEU A 191 -12.09 7.67 3.90
CA LEU A 191 -11.86 6.23 4.03
C LEU A 191 -10.95 5.87 5.21
N GLN A 192 -9.96 6.70 5.54
CA GLN A 192 -8.96 6.37 6.57
C GLN A 192 -9.53 5.96 7.95
N PRO A 193 -10.46 6.71 8.58
CA PRO A 193 -11.01 6.28 9.87
C PRO A 193 -11.78 4.94 9.77
N LEU A 194 -12.40 4.65 8.63
CA LEU A 194 -13.07 3.37 8.37
C LEU A 194 -12.07 2.21 8.36
N LEU A 195 -10.93 2.38 7.69
CA LEU A 195 -9.87 1.36 7.59
C LEU A 195 -9.14 1.08 8.91
N LYS A 196 -9.36 1.90 9.95
CA LYS A 196 -8.87 1.58 11.28
C LYS A 196 -9.64 0.41 11.91
N VAL A 197 -10.89 0.18 11.49
CA VAL A 197 -11.71 -0.95 11.95
C VAL A 197 -11.35 -2.21 11.17
N ALA A 198 -10.91 -3.26 11.86
CA ALA A 198 -10.35 -4.46 11.22
C ALA A 198 -11.26 -5.13 10.19
N ARG A 199 -12.56 -5.29 10.51
CA ARG A 199 -13.53 -5.87 9.57
C ARG A 199 -13.74 -5.00 8.33
N ILE A 200 -13.86 -3.69 8.52
CA ILE A 200 -14.06 -2.73 7.41
C ILE A 200 -12.81 -2.68 6.53
N ARG A 201 -11.62 -2.72 7.12
CA ARG A 201 -10.35 -2.81 6.42
C ARG A 201 -10.27 -4.03 5.52
N SER A 202 -10.57 -5.22 6.04
CA SER A 202 -10.56 -6.47 5.27
C SER A 202 -11.50 -6.38 4.06
N MET A 203 -12.71 -5.83 4.23
CA MET A 203 -13.63 -5.58 3.11
C MET A 203 -13.04 -4.64 2.05
N ALA A 204 -12.35 -3.57 2.48
CA ALA A 204 -11.70 -2.65 1.55
C ALA A 204 -10.54 -3.32 0.80
N CYS A 205 -9.73 -4.15 1.48
CA CYS A 205 -8.67 -4.95 0.87
C CYS A 205 -9.24 -5.84 -0.26
N ASP A 206 -10.32 -6.56 0.01
CA ASP A 206 -10.98 -7.40 -1.00
C ASP A 206 -11.45 -6.56 -2.20
N ILE A 207 -12.09 -5.42 -1.94
CA ILE A 207 -12.61 -4.55 -3.01
C ILE A 207 -11.50 -4.06 -3.93
N VAL A 208 -10.35 -3.63 -3.39
CA VAL A 208 -9.27 -3.07 -4.23
C VAL A 208 -8.52 -4.14 -5.03
N LEU A 209 -8.63 -5.41 -4.64
CA LEU A 209 -8.04 -6.55 -5.35
C LEU A 209 -8.91 -7.06 -6.51
N LEU A 210 -10.16 -6.61 -6.62
CA LEU A 210 -11.03 -6.99 -7.73
C LEU A 210 -10.72 -6.21 -9.01
N SER A 211 -10.77 -6.89 -10.16
CA SER A 211 -10.77 -6.24 -11.47
C SER A 211 -12.12 -5.55 -11.74
N PRO A 212 -12.18 -4.51 -12.60
CA PRO A 212 -13.45 -3.91 -13.03
C PRO A 212 -14.48 -4.92 -13.56
N GLU A 213 -14.03 -6.00 -14.21
CA GLU A 213 -14.86 -7.08 -14.73
C GLU A 213 -15.36 -8.01 -13.62
N GLN A 214 -14.50 -8.39 -12.67
CA GLN A 214 -14.91 -9.18 -11.49
C GLN A 214 -15.90 -8.41 -10.61
N LEU A 215 -15.67 -7.09 -10.47
CA LEU A 215 -16.61 -6.16 -9.86
C LEU A 215 -17.97 -6.25 -10.58
N GLN A 216 -18.02 -6.28 -11.92
CA GLN A 216 -19.26 -6.42 -12.69
C GLN A 216 -19.94 -7.80 -12.50
N GLN A 217 -19.17 -8.90 -12.45
CA GLN A 217 -19.69 -10.26 -12.33
C GLN A 217 -20.32 -10.56 -10.96
N GLN A 218 -19.69 -10.11 -9.86
CA GLN A 218 -20.24 -10.29 -8.49
C GLN A 218 -21.66 -9.74 -8.35
N GLN A 219 -21.99 -8.71 -9.11
CA GLN A 219 -23.33 -8.14 -9.12
C GLN A 219 -24.37 -9.07 -9.70
N GLN A 220 -24.07 -9.65 -10.86
CA GLN A 220 -25.06 -10.44 -11.60
C GLN A 220 -25.47 -11.63 -10.74
N GLN A 221 -24.50 -12.21 -10.02
CA GLN A 221 -24.74 -13.24 -9.01
C GLN A 221 -25.60 -12.73 -7.84
N GLN A 222 -25.32 -11.54 -7.29
CA GLN A 222 -26.12 -10.97 -6.20
C GLN A 222 -27.55 -10.59 -6.62
N GLN A 223 -27.75 -10.03 -7.81
CA GLN A 223 -29.08 -9.70 -8.36
C GLN A 223 -29.89 -10.98 -8.59
N GLN A 224 -29.26 -12.05 -9.08
CA GLN A 224 -29.90 -13.36 -9.24
C GLN A 224 -30.26 -13.99 -7.88
N GLN A 225 -29.38 -13.90 -6.87
CA GLN A 225 -29.67 -14.38 -5.52
C GLN A 225 -30.81 -13.59 -4.85
N GLN A 226 -30.86 -12.26 -5.03
CA GLN A 226 -31.94 -11.43 -4.48
C GLN A 226 -33.29 -11.69 -5.16
N GLN A 227 -33.32 -12.07 -6.44
CA GLN A 227 -34.55 -12.52 -7.11
C GLN A 227 -35.01 -13.92 -6.64
N GLY A 228 -34.09 -14.79 -6.19
CA GLY A 228 -34.41 -16.11 -5.65
C GLY A 228 -34.94 -16.14 -4.21
N VAL A 229 -34.63 -15.14 -3.39
CA VAL A 229 -35.05 -15.07 -1.96
C VAL A 229 -36.51 -14.65 -1.77
N PHE A 230 -37.16 -14.04 -2.78
CA PHE A 230 -38.59 -13.71 -2.74
C PHE A 230 -39.51 -14.90 -3.10
N GLY A 231 -38.97 -16.10 -3.35
CA GLY A 231 -39.72 -17.24 -3.88
C GLY A 231 -39.95 -18.43 -2.95
N GLN A 232 -39.49 -18.42 -1.69
CA GLN A 232 -39.71 -19.56 -0.78
C GLN A 232 -40.59 -19.19 0.43
N PRO A 233 -41.76 -19.83 0.61
CA PRO A 233 -42.50 -19.73 1.85
C PRO A 233 -41.70 -20.39 2.98
N ALA A 234 -41.72 -19.78 4.16
CA ALA A 234 -41.05 -20.32 5.36
C ALA A 234 -41.54 -21.74 5.68
N PRO A 235 -40.66 -22.66 6.13
CA PRO A 235 -41.08 -23.99 6.56
C PRO A 235 -41.94 -23.88 7.84
N PRO A 236 -43.05 -24.64 7.95
CA PRO A 236 -43.88 -24.63 9.15
C PRO A 236 -43.16 -25.39 10.28
N GLY A 237 -42.62 -24.64 11.25
CA GLY A 237 -41.89 -25.18 12.40
C GLY A 237 -42.56 -24.80 13.73
N LEU A 238 -43.23 -25.79 14.32
CA LEU A 238 -43.62 -26.03 15.73
C LEU A 238 -43.57 -24.85 16.71
N GLN A 239 -44.77 -24.49 17.19
CA GLN A 239 -45.04 -23.55 18.28
C GLN A 239 -44.45 -24.05 19.62
N GLN A 240 -43.71 -23.18 20.32
CA GLN A 240 -43.46 -23.28 21.76
C GLN A 240 -44.11 -22.09 22.49
N PRO A 241 -44.46 -22.22 23.78
CA PRO A 241 -45.41 -21.32 24.43
C PRO A 241 -44.82 -19.99 24.90
N GLN A 242 -45.73 -19.02 24.94
CA GLN A 242 -45.57 -17.59 25.16
C GLN A 242 -44.98 -17.19 26.52
N GLN A 243 -44.15 -16.14 26.50
CA GLN A 243 -44.08 -15.11 27.54
C GLN A 243 -44.11 -13.71 26.91
N GLN A 244 -44.63 -12.77 27.69
CA GLN A 244 -45.37 -11.55 27.31
C GLN A 244 -44.57 -10.35 26.75
N GLN A 245 -45.36 -9.50 26.05
CA GLN A 245 -45.24 -8.03 25.83
C GLN A 245 -44.49 -7.47 24.61
N GLN A 246 -45.29 -7.23 23.54
CA GLN A 246 -45.27 -6.18 22.49
C GLN A 246 -45.91 -6.79 21.22
N ASP A 247 -46.75 -6.06 20.48
CA ASP A 247 -47.49 -6.58 19.30
C ASP A 247 -46.50 -7.06 18.22
N PRO A 248 -46.31 -8.39 18.05
CA PRO A 248 -45.23 -8.93 17.24
C PRO A 248 -45.46 -8.70 15.73
N HIS A 249 -46.71 -8.47 15.31
CA HIS A 249 -47.06 -8.25 13.90
C HIS A 249 -46.55 -6.89 13.41
N TRP A 250 -46.68 -5.83 14.22
CA TRP A 250 -46.20 -4.49 13.85
C TRP A 250 -44.66 -4.43 13.80
N GLN A 251 -43.97 -5.10 14.74
CA GLN A 251 -42.51 -5.18 14.73
C GLN A 251 -41.99 -5.95 13.51
N GLN A 252 -42.63 -7.07 13.17
CA GLN A 252 -42.28 -7.84 11.99
C GLN A 252 -42.50 -7.05 10.69
N GLN A 253 -43.61 -6.30 10.59
CA GLN A 253 -43.90 -5.45 9.44
C GLN A 253 -42.88 -4.30 9.29
N GLN A 254 -42.49 -3.66 10.40
CA GLN A 254 -41.44 -2.64 10.38
C GLN A 254 -40.08 -3.21 9.97
N GLN A 255 -39.72 -4.37 10.49
CA GLN A 255 -38.46 -5.03 10.13
C GLN A 255 -38.44 -5.41 8.65
N GLN A 256 -39.56 -5.89 8.11
CA GLN A 256 -39.69 -6.21 6.69
C GLN A 256 -39.59 -4.96 5.80
N GLN A 257 -40.22 -3.86 6.20
CA GLN A 257 -40.13 -2.58 5.49
C GLN A 257 -38.69 -2.03 5.52
N GLN A 258 -38.00 -2.11 6.66
CA GLN A 258 -36.61 -1.70 6.79
C GLN A 258 -35.68 -2.54 5.90
N GLN A 259 -35.91 -3.85 5.86
CA GLN A 259 -35.17 -4.78 4.99
C GLN A 259 -35.38 -4.44 3.50
N GLN A 260 -36.61 -4.15 3.08
CA GLN A 260 -36.92 -3.75 1.70
C GLN A 260 -36.22 -2.44 1.32
N GLN A 261 -36.27 -1.43 2.21
CA GLN A 261 -35.55 -0.17 1.98
C GLN A 261 -34.05 -0.42 1.82
N LEU A 262 -33.47 -1.27 2.65
CA LEU A 262 -32.05 -1.60 2.60
C LEU A 262 -31.64 -2.28 1.28
N VAL A 263 -32.45 -3.21 0.77
CA VAL A 263 -32.23 -3.85 -0.53
C VAL A 263 -32.26 -2.81 -1.66
N MET A 264 -33.20 -1.87 -1.63
CA MET A 264 -33.27 -0.79 -2.63
C MET A 264 -32.03 0.11 -2.61
N VAL A 265 -31.58 0.50 -1.41
CA VAL A 265 -30.35 1.29 -1.22
C VAL A 265 -29.15 0.56 -1.82
N GLN A 266 -29.00 -0.74 -1.52
CA GLN A 266 -27.90 -1.55 -2.04
C GLN A 266 -27.92 -1.61 -3.57
N ALA A 267 -29.08 -1.83 -4.18
CA ALA A 267 -29.21 -1.88 -5.64
C ALA A 267 -28.81 -0.54 -6.29
N GLN A 268 -29.21 0.59 -5.69
CA GLN A 268 -28.83 1.92 -6.15
C GLN A 268 -27.31 2.16 -6.06
N LEU A 269 -26.70 1.91 -4.90
CA LEU A 269 -25.25 2.05 -4.70
C LEU A 269 -24.46 1.19 -5.68
N TRP A 270 -24.95 -0.03 -5.90
CA TRP A 270 -24.30 -0.94 -6.81
C TRP A 270 -24.40 -0.47 -8.27
N SER A 271 -25.54 0.08 -8.70
CA SER A 271 -25.68 0.67 -10.03
C SER A 271 -24.67 1.81 -10.27
N VAL A 272 -24.42 2.63 -9.24
CA VAL A 272 -23.41 3.71 -9.29
C VAL A 272 -22.01 3.11 -9.39
N ALA A 273 -21.69 2.11 -8.57
CA ALA A 273 -20.39 1.43 -8.63
C ALA A 273 -20.13 0.81 -10.01
N GLN A 274 -21.13 0.27 -10.69
CA GLN A 274 -20.98 -0.19 -12.07
C GLN A 274 -20.63 0.96 -13.03
N ALA A 275 -21.40 2.04 -12.97
CA ALA A 275 -21.21 3.16 -13.87
C ALA A 275 -19.81 3.76 -13.70
N LEU A 276 -19.31 3.84 -12.46
CA LEU A 276 -17.92 4.23 -12.16
C LEU A 276 -16.91 3.22 -12.70
N ALA A 277 -17.11 1.92 -12.47
CA ALA A 277 -16.22 0.87 -12.96
C ALA A 277 -16.12 0.86 -14.50
N ARG A 278 -17.21 1.17 -15.22
CA ARG A 278 -17.21 1.29 -16.69
C ARG A 278 -16.41 2.49 -17.20
N GLN A 279 -16.27 3.55 -16.40
CA GLN A 279 -15.46 4.72 -16.76
C GLN A 279 -13.96 4.47 -16.61
N LEU A 280 -13.57 3.48 -15.80
CA LEU A 280 -12.20 3.00 -15.72
C LEU A 280 -11.90 2.16 -16.97
N ALA A 281 -11.38 2.81 -18.02
CA ALA A 281 -10.95 2.14 -19.25
C ALA A 281 -9.98 0.98 -18.96
N PRO A 282 -9.93 -0.09 -19.78
CA PRO A 282 -8.89 -1.10 -19.65
C PRO A 282 -7.51 -0.42 -19.71
N ALA A 283 -6.63 -0.78 -18.77
CA ALA A 283 -5.36 -0.09 -18.55
C ALA A 283 -4.59 0.12 -19.87
N ASN A 284 -4.13 1.35 -20.12
CA ASN A 284 -3.45 1.75 -21.34
C ASN A 284 -2.21 0.86 -21.59
N PRO A 285 -1.98 0.31 -22.81
CA PRO A 285 -0.82 -0.53 -23.12
C PRO A 285 0.55 0.18 -23.01
N SER A 286 0.57 1.48 -22.73
CA SER A 286 1.79 2.27 -22.54
C SER A 286 2.47 2.10 -21.16
N PHE A 287 1.88 1.33 -20.23
CA PHE A 287 2.56 0.95 -19.00
C PHE A 287 3.53 -0.22 -19.25
N PRO A 288 4.83 -0.08 -18.91
CA PRO A 288 5.76 -1.20 -19.04
C PRO A 288 5.43 -2.27 -18.00
N CYS A 289 5.04 -3.48 -18.41
CA CYS A 289 5.03 -4.64 -17.51
C CYS A 289 5.13 -5.98 -18.26
N ARG A 290 5.98 -6.87 -17.73
CA ARG A 290 6.30 -8.24 -18.17
C ARG A 290 5.17 -9.27 -18.02
N VAL A 291 3.95 -8.84 -17.73
CA VAL A 291 2.78 -9.74 -17.61
C VAL A 291 1.61 -9.06 -18.31
N GLN A 292 1.64 -9.11 -19.65
CA GLN A 292 0.42 -9.00 -20.45
C GLN A 292 -0.45 -10.22 -20.10
N GLN A 293 -1.50 -10.07 -19.27
CA GLN A 293 -2.81 -10.76 -19.41
C GLN A 293 -3.78 -10.68 -18.22
N GLN A 294 -3.49 -9.99 -17.10
CA GLN A 294 -4.53 -9.77 -16.08
C GLN A 294 -5.04 -8.32 -16.08
N GLN A 295 -6.33 -8.18 -16.37
CA GLN A 295 -7.12 -6.96 -16.23
C GLN A 295 -6.88 -6.38 -14.83
N GLY A 296 -6.17 -5.26 -14.75
CA GLY A 296 -5.59 -4.77 -13.50
C GLY A 296 -6.64 -4.38 -12.47
N CYS A 297 -6.54 -4.97 -11.27
CA CYS A 297 -7.29 -4.58 -10.08
C CYS A 297 -7.03 -3.11 -9.68
N LEU A 298 -7.89 -2.56 -8.81
CA LEU A 298 -7.75 -1.16 -8.36
C LEU A 298 -6.43 -0.91 -7.62
N LEU A 299 -5.92 -1.89 -6.87
CA LEU A 299 -4.62 -1.82 -6.20
C LEU A 299 -3.49 -1.55 -7.19
N ARG A 300 -3.42 -2.35 -8.27
CA ARG A 300 -2.39 -2.16 -9.31
C ARG A 300 -2.51 -0.79 -9.98
N ARG A 301 -3.74 -0.30 -10.20
CA ARG A 301 -3.97 1.05 -10.73
C ARG A 301 -3.44 2.13 -9.78
N LEU A 302 -3.76 2.03 -8.49
CA LEU A 302 -3.29 2.99 -7.49
C LEU A 302 -1.76 3.05 -7.43
N LEU A 303 -1.07 1.90 -7.46
CA LEU A 303 0.39 1.85 -7.47
C LEU A 303 0.99 2.51 -8.72
N LEU A 304 0.41 2.27 -9.90
CA LEU A 304 0.84 2.89 -11.15
C LEU A 304 0.53 4.39 -11.22
N LEU A 305 -0.47 4.86 -10.45
CA LEU A 305 -0.86 6.26 -10.39
C LEU A 305 -0.07 7.08 -9.35
N LEU A 306 0.76 6.46 -8.50
CA LEU A 306 1.60 7.17 -7.52
C LEU A 306 2.34 8.39 -8.11
N PRO A 307 3.00 8.30 -9.28
CA PRO A 307 3.68 9.44 -9.89
C PRO A 307 2.76 10.62 -10.22
N SER A 308 1.50 10.34 -10.56
CA SER A 308 0.51 11.38 -10.93
C SER A 308 -0.04 12.13 -9.72
N MET A 309 0.23 11.63 -8.50
CA MET A 309 -0.18 12.24 -7.25
C MET A 309 0.94 13.07 -6.59
N ALA A 310 2.14 13.06 -7.18
CA ALA A 310 3.30 13.79 -6.67
C ALA A 310 3.05 15.31 -6.65
N PRO A 311 3.82 16.08 -5.85
CA PRO A 311 3.65 17.52 -5.75
C PRO A 311 3.68 18.22 -7.11
N GLY A 312 2.88 19.27 -7.25
CA GLY A 312 2.80 20.10 -8.45
C GLY A 312 2.19 21.47 -8.15
N SER A 313 1.88 22.25 -9.19
CA SER A 313 1.35 23.62 -9.05
C SER A 313 0.08 23.72 -8.20
N HIS A 314 -0.77 22.70 -8.24
CA HIS A 314 -2.06 22.67 -7.53
C HIS A 314 -1.98 21.91 -6.18
N ASP A 315 -0.89 21.18 -5.92
CA ASP A 315 -0.66 20.46 -4.67
C ASP A 315 0.83 20.57 -4.29
N PRO A 316 1.30 21.76 -3.87
CA PRO A 316 2.72 21.98 -3.60
C PRO A 316 3.23 21.17 -2.40
N LYS A 317 2.32 20.68 -1.54
CA LYS A 317 2.67 19.86 -0.36
C LYS A 317 2.61 18.35 -0.63
N GLY A 318 2.13 17.91 -1.80
CA GLY A 318 1.94 16.49 -2.11
C GLY A 318 0.94 15.82 -1.17
N GLN A 319 -0.14 16.52 -0.81
CA GLN A 319 -1.17 15.99 0.06
C GLN A 319 -1.83 14.75 -0.54
N LEU A 320 -2.14 14.75 -1.84
CA LEU A 320 -2.79 13.63 -2.49
C LEU A 320 -1.97 12.33 -2.40
N LEU A 321 -0.68 12.40 -2.73
CA LEU A 321 0.23 11.25 -2.57
C LEU A 321 0.32 10.81 -1.10
N THR A 322 0.37 11.76 -0.17
CA THR A 322 0.43 11.47 1.27
C THR A 322 -0.80 10.71 1.76
N GLU A 323 -2.01 11.13 1.36
CA GLU A 323 -3.25 10.45 1.74
C GLU A 323 -3.39 9.09 1.06
N ALA A 324 -2.98 8.96 -0.20
CA ALA A 324 -3.01 7.68 -0.93
C ALA A 324 -2.06 6.65 -0.30
N VAL A 325 -0.84 7.06 0.04
CA VAL A 325 0.13 6.20 0.75
C VAL A 325 -0.38 5.83 2.14
N THR A 326 -1.00 6.77 2.86
CA THR A 326 -1.60 6.50 4.18
C THR A 326 -2.75 5.50 4.10
N LEU A 327 -3.60 5.59 3.07
CA LEU A 327 -4.65 4.61 2.79
C LEU A 327 -4.05 3.20 2.59
N LEU A 328 -3.02 3.08 1.74
CA LEU A 328 -2.34 1.81 1.49
C LEU A 328 -1.74 1.23 2.78
N LEU A 329 -1.01 2.06 3.55
CA LEU A 329 -0.40 1.66 4.83
C LEU A 329 -1.45 1.12 5.83
N LEU A 330 -2.61 1.77 5.92
CA LEU A 330 -3.70 1.29 6.78
C LEU A 330 -4.21 -0.09 6.35
N MET A 331 -4.14 -0.44 5.06
CA MET A 331 -4.54 -1.77 4.58
C MET A 331 -3.46 -2.84 4.75
N LEU A 332 -2.17 -2.47 4.84
CA LEU A 332 -1.05 -3.41 5.00
C LEU A 332 -1.06 -4.21 6.31
N TYR A 333 -1.90 -3.86 7.28
CA TYR A 333 -2.14 -4.67 8.47
C TYR A 333 -2.89 -5.98 8.17
N ASP A 334 -3.49 -6.12 6.98
CA ASP A 334 -4.01 -7.39 6.49
C ASP A 334 -2.89 -8.16 5.78
N SER A 335 -2.59 -9.38 6.25
CA SER A 335 -1.41 -10.14 5.81
C SER A 335 -1.50 -10.60 4.36
N GLN A 336 -2.69 -10.99 3.90
CA GLN A 336 -2.91 -11.40 2.52
C GLN A 336 -2.80 -10.18 1.60
N PHE A 337 -3.43 -9.06 1.98
CA PHE A 337 -3.29 -7.81 1.25
C PHE A 337 -1.84 -7.30 1.20
N LYS A 338 -1.06 -7.47 2.28
CA LYS A 338 0.38 -7.14 2.30
C LYS A 338 1.14 -7.95 1.24
N TYR A 339 0.87 -9.24 1.13
CA TYR A 339 1.45 -10.09 0.10
C TYR A 339 1.05 -9.66 -1.32
N ASP A 340 -0.25 -9.43 -1.57
CA ASP A 340 -0.75 -9.02 -2.89
C ASP A 340 -0.24 -7.63 -3.31
N THR A 341 -0.14 -6.71 -2.35
CA THR A 341 0.47 -5.38 -2.58
C THR A 341 1.94 -5.48 -2.92
N THR A 342 2.70 -6.31 -2.20
CA THR A 342 4.12 -6.49 -2.50
C THR A 342 4.32 -7.10 -3.89
N THR A 343 3.49 -8.08 -4.24
CA THR A 343 3.44 -8.73 -5.56
C THR A 343 3.25 -7.69 -6.67
N HIS A 344 2.20 -6.86 -6.58
CA HIS A 344 1.95 -5.82 -7.59
C HIS A 344 2.96 -4.68 -7.58
N LEU A 345 3.54 -4.34 -6.43
CA LEU A 345 4.60 -3.35 -6.36
C LEU A 345 5.83 -3.84 -7.12
N LEU A 346 6.23 -5.10 -6.96
CA LEU A 346 7.40 -5.66 -7.65
C LEU A 346 7.28 -5.58 -9.17
N ASP A 347 6.08 -5.75 -9.72
CA ASP A 347 5.82 -5.63 -11.16
C ASP A 347 6.19 -4.24 -11.73
N CYS A 348 6.06 -3.19 -10.92
CA CYS A 348 6.29 -1.79 -11.32
C CYS A 348 7.46 -1.12 -10.58
N TYR A 349 8.12 -1.83 -9.67
CA TYR A 349 9.14 -1.29 -8.77
C TYR A 349 10.31 -0.64 -9.50
N SER A 350 10.86 -1.34 -10.51
CA SER A 350 11.99 -0.83 -11.28
C SER A 350 11.63 0.45 -12.03
N TRP A 351 10.44 0.50 -12.62
CA TRP A 351 9.91 1.67 -13.33
C TRP A 351 9.69 2.85 -12.38
N LEU A 352 9.11 2.64 -11.20
CA LEU A 352 8.91 3.70 -10.20
C LEU A 352 10.24 4.32 -9.76
N LEU A 353 11.28 3.52 -9.54
CA LEU A 353 12.60 4.06 -9.18
C LEU A 353 13.32 4.75 -10.34
N GLN A 354 13.12 4.29 -11.57
CA GLN A 354 13.60 5.00 -12.75
C GLN A 354 12.93 6.38 -12.90
N LEU A 355 11.64 6.50 -12.57
CA LEU A 355 10.95 7.79 -12.51
C LEU A 355 11.54 8.70 -11.44
N VAL A 356 11.81 8.18 -10.24
CA VAL A 356 12.51 8.96 -9.19
C VAL A 356 13.85 9.46 -9.73
N GLY A 357 14.65 8.60 -10.35
CA GLY A 357 15.98 8.97 -10.87
C GLY A 357 15.94 9.97 -12.03
N SER A 358 14.88 9.97 -12.83
CA SER A 358 14.74 10.81 -14.02
C SER A 358 13.87 12.06 -13.83
N ALA A 359 13.31 12.24 -12.63
CA ALA A 359 12.44 13.38 -12.31
C ALA A 359 13.13 14.72 -12.58
N ARG A 360 12.39 15.63 -13.22
CA ARG A 360 12.85 16.98 -13.55
C ARG A 360 12.81 17.92 -12.34
N GLU A 361 11.86 17.68 -11.45
CA GLU A 361 11.62 18.46 -10.24
C GLU A 361 11.97 17.64 -9.01
N ASP A 362 12.78 18.19 -8.10
CA ASP A 362 13.21 17.50 -6.90
C ASP A 362 12.04 17.18 -5.96
N ALA A 363 11.06 18.08 -5.87
CA ALA A 363 9.86 17.85 -5.07
C ALA A 363 9.12 16.56 -5.48
N VAL A 364 9.09 16.24 -6.79
CA VAL A 364 8.50 15.01 -7.31
C VAL A 364 9.35 13.79 -6.94
N ALA A 365 10.67 13.86 -7.16
CA ALA A 365 11.59 12.78 -6.79
C ALA A 365 11.56 12.47 -5.29
N ASP A 366 11.66 13.49 -4.45
CA ASP A 366 11.69 13.36 -3.00
C ASP A 366 10.36 12.81 -2.46
N ALA A 367 9.23 13.33 -2.95
CA ALA A 367 7.92 12.84 -2.52
C ALA A 367 7.68 11.38 -2.94
N LEU A 368 8.03 11.00 -4.17
CA LEU A 368 7.92 9.61 -4.62
C LEU A 368 8.89 8.68 -3.90
N SER A 369 10.13 9.12 -3.67
CA SER A 369 11.11 8.35 -2.90
C SER A 369 10.63 8.12 -1.46
N ALA A 370 10.07 9.15 -0.81
CA ALA A 370 9.51 9.05 0.53
C ALA A 370 8.26 8.16 0.58
N ALA A 371 7.37 8.27 -0.42
CA ALA A 371 6.21 7.39 -0.56
C ALA A 371 6.63 5.92 -0.67
N LEU A 372 7.60 5.63 -1.54
CA LEU A 372 8.16 4.30 -1.71
C LEU A 372 8.83 3.80 -0.43
N ASP A 373 9.64 4.62 0.26
CA ASP A 373 10.25 4.24 1.54
C ASP A 373 9.20 3.81 2.57
N ARG A 374 8.13 4.59 2.74
CA ARG A 374 7.03 4.25 3.66
C ARG A 374 6.39 2.91 3.32
N LEU A 375 6.16 2.62 2.03
CA LEU A 375 5.56 1.37 1.59
C LEU A 375 6.53 0.19 1.70
N THR A 376 7.73 0.29 1.13
CA THR A 376 8.66 -0.84 1.02
C THR A 376 9.23 -1.27 2.38
N VAL A 377 9.40 -0.35 3.33
CA VAL A 377 9.75 -0.69 4.71
C VAL A 377 8.70 -1.62 5.32
N GLN A 378 7.42 -1.39 5.04
CA GLN A 378 6.31 -2.18 5.59
C GLN A 378 6.01 -3.46 4.80
N LEU A 379 6.38 -3.49 3.51
CA LEU A 379 6.17 -4.65 2.65
C LEU A 379 7.30 -5.68 2.81
N PHE A 380 8.54 -5.22 2.94
CA PHE A 380 9.72 -6.10 3.05
C PHE A 380 10.12 -6.43 4.50
N ASN A 381 9.39 -5.94 5.51
CA ASN A 381 9.64 -6.31 6.92
C ASN A 381 9.16 -7.72 7.28
N SER A 382 8.23 -8.31 6.52
CA SER A 382 7.72 -9.66 6.80
C SER A 382 8.64 -10.71 6.18
N GLU A 383 9.26 -11.56 7.01
CA GLU A 383 10.05 -12.71 6.53
C GLU A 383 9.18 -13.65 5.69
N GLU A 384 7.95 -13.93 6.15
CA GLU A 384 7.00 -14.79 5.43
C GLU A 384 6.70 -14.26 4.03
N THR A 385 6.31 -12.98 3.92
CA THR A 385 6.01 -12.33 2.64
C THR A 385 7.23 -12.33 1.73
N THR A 386 8.41 -11.98 2.29
CA THR A 386 9.69 -11.99 1.58
C THR A 386 9.98 -13.36 0.98
N MET A 387 9.90 -14.41 1.78
CA MET A 387 10.20 -15.78 1.34
C MET A 387 9.22 -16.28 0.28
N ARG A 388 7.92 -16.01 0.45
CA ARG A 388 6.91 -16.37 -0.57
C ARG A 388 7.20 -15.70 -1.92
N LEU A 389 7.62 -14.44 -1.93
CA LEU A 389 7.93 -13.70 -3.17
C LEU A 389 9.27 -14.09 -3.79
N MET A 390 10.25 -14.48 -2.98
CA MET A 390 11.50 -15.02 -3.49
C MET A 390 11.28 -16.29 -4.31
N VAL A 391 10.35 -17.16 -3.88
CA VAL A 391 9.99 -18.38 -4.60
C VAL A 391 9.11 -18.09 -5.82
N ARG A 392 8.11 -17.21 -5.70
CA ARG A 392 7.06 -17.06 -6.72
C ARG A 392 7.29 -15.96 -7.76
N GLN A 393 8.07 -14.92 -7.45
CA GLN A 393 8.20 -13.73 -8.29
C GLN A 393 9.64 -13.21 -8.46
N GLY A 394 10.64 -13.90 -7.92
CA GLY A 394 12.04 -13.50 -8.10
C GLY A 394 12.37 -12.14 -7.45
N LEU A 395 11.87 -11.90 -6.23
CA LEU A 395 12.09 -10.66 -5.47
C LEU A 395 13.56 -10.17 -5.53
N LEU A 396 14.52 -11.03 -5.18
CA LEU A 396 15.94 -10.67 -5.21
C LEU A 396 16.45 -10.33 -6.62
N GLN A 397 15.98 -11.04 -7.64
CA GLN A 397 16.35 -10.74 -9.02
C GLN A 397 15.87 -9.35 -9.43
N THR A 398 14.64 -8.97 -9.08
CA THR A 398 14.09 -7.64 -9.35
C THR A 398 14.88 -6.54 -8.62
N LEU A 399 15.21 -6.74 -7.35
CA LEU A 399 15.99 -5.78 -6.55
C LEU A 399 17.43 -5.63 -7.08
N LEU A 400 18.13 -6.74 -7.33
CA LEU A 400 19.52 -6.71 -7.80
C LEU A 400 19.64 -6.16 -9.22
N SER A 401 18.73 -6.52 -10.13
CA SER A 401 18.73 -5.97 -11.50
C SER A 401 18.42 -4.48 -11.51
N THR A 402 17.47 -4.03 -10.68
CA THR A 402 17.17 -2.60 -10.51
C THR A 402 18.36 -1.85 -9.90
N ALA A 403 19.03 -2.43 -8.91
CA ALA A 403 20.26 -1.86 -8.32
C ALA A 403 21.38 -1.74 -9.34
N ALA A 404 21.61 -2.76 -10.18
CA ALA A 404 22.62 -2.70 -11.24
C ALA A 404 22.29 -1.60 -12.26
N SER A 405 21.04 -1.54 -12.73
CA SER A 405 20.59 -0.50 -13.66
C SER A 405 20.83 0.91 -13.12
N LEU A 406 20.44 1.19 -11.88
CA LEU A 406 20.61 2.49 -11.24
C LEU A 406 22.09 2.80 -10.93
N THR A 407 22.89 1.80 -10.57
CA THR A 407 24.35 1.97 -10.36
C THR A 407 25.04 2.38 -11.65
N THR A 408 24.73 1.68 -12.74
CA THR A 408 25.22 2.03 -14.08
C THR A 408 24.78 3.44 -14.47
N ASP A 409 23.52 3.81 -14.21
CA ASP A 409 22.99 5.13 -14.56
C ASP A 409 23.68 6.28 -13.81
N VAL A 410 23.92 6.11 -12.50
CA VAL A 410 24.73 7.02 -11.68
C VAL A 410 26.16 7.14 -12.23
N SER A 411 26.78 6.01 -12.60
CA SER A 411 28.15 5.99 -13.11
C SER A 411 28.29 6.73 -14.46
N ARG A 412 27.30 6.56 -15.36
CA ARG A 412 27.26 7.23 -16.68
C ARG A 412 27.15 8.76 -16.56
N HIS A 413 26.43 9.25 -15.55
CA HIS A 413 26.13 10.67 -15.38
C HIS A 413 27.03 11.34 -14.34
N MET A 414 28.18 10.73 -14.03
CA MET A 414 29.19 11.31 -13.16
C MET A 414 30.17 12.19 -13.96
N THR A 415 30.13 13.51 -13.72
CA THR A 415 31.06 14.50 -14.30
C THR A 415 32.49 14.40 -13.75
N PRO A 416 33.48 15.01 -14.41
CA PRO A 416 34.83 15.18 -13.89
C PRO A 416 34.88 15.80 -12.48
N HIS A 417 34.02 16.80 -12.20
CA HIS A 417 33.93 17.42 -10.87
C HIS A 417 33.48 16.41 -9.80
N HIS A 418 32.53 15.53 -10.11
CA HIS A 418 32.13 14.45 -9.18
C HIS A 418 33.25 13.40 -9.02
N ARG A 419 34.12 13.22 -10.02
CA ARG A 419 35.29 12.33 -9.92
C ARG A 419 36.40 12.86 -9.01
N GLY A 420 36.29 14.09 -8.50
CA GLY A 420 37.33 14.74 -7.70
C GLY A 420 38.49 15.29 -8.54
N LEU A 421 38.26 15.60 -9.82
CA LEU A 421 39.24 16.22 -10.71
C LEU A 421 39.31 17.75 -10.46
N PRO A 422 40.47 18.39 -10.70
CA PRO A 422 40.69 19.80 -10.40
C PRO A 422 39.75 20.74 -11.19
N PRO A 423 39.42 21.93 -10.65
CA PRO A 423 38.46 22.87 -11.24
C PRO A 423 38.77 23.30 -12.68
N SER A 424 40.05 23.34 -13.06
CA SER A 424 40.51 23.71 -14.41
C SER A 424 40.09 22.70 -15.49
N ALA A 425 40.12 21.40 -15.18
CA ALA A 425 39.62 20.35 -16.07
C ALA A 425 38.08 20.30 -16.09
N ALA A 426 37.44 20.68 -14.99
CA ALA A 426 35.99 20.77 -14.89
C ALA A 426 35.42 21.98 -15.67
N ALA A 427 36.10 23.13 -15.67
CA ALA A 427 35.71 24.34 -16.38
C ALA A 427 35.79 24.19 -17.90
N ALA A 428 36.84 23.53 -18.42
CA ALA A 428 36.97 23.24 -19.84
C ALA A 428 35.87 22.29 -20.38
N ALA A 429 35.39 21.37 -19.54
CA ALA A 429 34.25 20.51 -19.86
C ALA A 429 32.88 21.18 -19.64
N ALA A 430 32.84 22.34 -18.97
CA ALA A 430 31.63 23.00 -18.49
C ALA A 430 31.21 24.23 -19.31
N GLY A 431 31.84 24.53 -20.44
CA GLY A 431 31.64 25.75 -21.26
C GLY A 431 30.23 26.02 -21.84
N LEU A 432 29.15 25.47 -21.28
CA LEU A 432 27.75 25.65 -21.70
C LEU A 432 26.81 25.82 -20.48
N MET A 433 27.12 26.76 -19.57
CA MET A 433 26.40 26.88 -18.28
C MET A 433 25.24 27.88 -18.29
N GLY A 434 24.07 27.40 -18.70
CA GLY A 434 22.77 27.64 -18.04
C GLY A 434 22.18 26.35 -17.41
N LEU A 435 22.89 25.22 -17.57
CA LEU A 435 22.40 23.85 -17.35
C LEU A 435 22.93 23.17 -16.08
N ALA A 436 23.80 23.81 -15.30
CA ALA A 436 24.55 23.17 -14.21
C ALA A 436 23.73 22.86 -12.96
N ALA A 437 22.80 23.75 -12.58
CA ALA A 437 21.88 23.50 -11.46
C ALA A 437 20.94 22.33 -11.78
N GLY A 438 20.23 22.38 -12.91
CA GLY A 438 19.33 21.30 -13.34
C GLY A 438 20.05 19.97 -13.62
N TYR A 439 21.34 20.01 -13.97
CA TYR A 439 22.17 18.80 -14.03
C TYR A 439 22.45 18.21 -12.64
N ARG A 440 22.86 19.06 -11.68
CA ARG A 440 23.16 18.64 -10.30
C ARG A 440 21.94 18.04 -9.61
N HIS A 441 20.77 18.66 -9.75
CA HIS A 441 19.50 18.17 -9.20
C HIS A 441 19.14 16.78 -9.76
N ARG A 442 19.18 16.60 -11.08
CA ARG A 442 18.94 15.29 -11.72
C ARG A 442 19.96 14.22 -11.31
N PHE A 443 21.22 14.58 -11.06
CA PHE A 443 22.20 13.63 -10.55
C PHE A 443 21.90 13.17 -9.12
N LEU A 444 21.46 14.09 -8.25
CA LEU A 444 21.03 13.75 -6.87
C LEU A 444 19.79 12.84 -6.88
N ASN A 445 18.84 13.07 -7.76
CA ASN A 445 17.64 12.23 -7.88
C ASN A 445 17.99 10.77 -8.26
N ARG A 446 18.99 10.57 -9.13
CA ARG A 446 19.54 9.22 -9.43
C ARG A 446 20.17 8.56 -8.22
N ILE A 447 20.90 9.34 -7.41
CA ILE A 447 21.47 8.86 -6.16
C ILE A 447 20.36 8.48 -5.16
N ASN A 448 19.27 9.24 -5.10
CA ASN A 448 18.12 8.93 -4.25
C ASN A 448 17.44 7.61 -4.67
N ALA A 449 17.23 7.41 -5.97
CA ALA A 449 16.71 6.15 -6.50
C ALA A 449 17.64 4.96 -6.18
N TYR A 450 18.95 5.11 -6.41
CA TYR A 450 19.96 4.11 -6.04
C TYR A 450 19.93 3.81 -4.53
N ARG A 451 19.87 4.84 -3.69
CA ARG A 451 19.83 4.69 -2.23
C ARG A 451 18.61 3.86 -1.82
N ARG A 452 17.45 4.14 -2.40
CA ARG A 452 16.20 3.41 -2.10
C ARG A 452 16.34 1.91 -2.38
N VAL A 453 16.76 1.54 -3.60
CA VAL A 453 16.90 0.10 -3.92
C VAL A 453 17.94 -0.60 -3.06
N MET A 454 19.04 0.07 -2.70
CA MET A 454 20.04 -0.51 -1.80
C MET A 454 19.51 -0.68 -0.37
N CYS A 455 18.71 0.26 0.12
CA CYS A 455 18.02 0.12 1.40
C CYS A 455 17.03 -1.03 1.39
N ASP A 456 16.20 -1.16 0.35
CA ASP A 456 15.22 -2.25 0.22
C ASP A 456 15.89 -3.62 0.09
N THR A 457 16.94 -3.71 -0.73
CA THR A 457 17.77 -4.92 -0.83
C THR A 457 18.37 -5.27 0.52
N SER A 458 18.87 -4.29 1.26
CA SER A 458 19.40 -4.51 2.60
C SER A 458 18.30 -5.01 3.54
N THR A 459 17.11 -4.42 3.57
CA THR A 459 15.97 -4.88 4.40
C THR A 459 15.65 -6.34 4.13
N VAL A 460 15.54 -6.74 2.86
CA VAL A 460 15.28 -8.13 2.47
C VAL A 460 16.40 -9.07 2.94
N LEU A 461 17.66 -8.66 2.83
CA LEU A 461 18.81 -9.48 3.23
C LEU A 461 19.06 -9.55 4.75
N HIS A 462 18.31 -8.80 5.58
CA HIS A 462 18.32 -9.04 7.02
C HIS A 462 17.56 -10.31 7.41
N HIS A 463 16.69 -10.82 6.54
CA HIS A 463 16.06 -12.12 6.71
C HIS A 463 17.07 -13.22 6.39
N GLY A 464 17.44 -14.01 7.38
CA GLY A 464 18.46 -15.06 7.25
C GLY A 464 18.20 -16.03 6.08
N PRO A 465 16.97 -16.56 5.93
CA PRO A 465 16.61 -17.42 4.80
C PRO A 465 16.79 -16.75 3.43
N ALA A 466 16.51 -15.44 3.32
CA ALA A 466 16.68 -14.70 2.08
C ALA A 466 18.17 -14.56 1.70
N ALA A 467 19.02 -14.25 2.67
CA ALA A 467 20.46 -14.19 2.47
C ALA A 467 21.05 -15.57 2.11
N LEU A 468 20.57 -16.64 2.74
CA LEU A 468 20.99 -18.02 2.42
C LEU A 468 20.63 -18.40 0.99
N GLN A 469 19.42 -18.09 0.53
CA GLN A 469 19.00 -18.35 -0.84
C GLN A 469 19.80 -17.52 -1.85
N LEU A 470 20.12 -16.25 -1.55
CA LEU A 470 21.01 -15.45 -2.38
C LEU A 470 22.35 -16.14 -2.58
N LEU A 471 22.96 -16.65 -1.51
CA LEU A 471 24.26 -17.32 -1.54
C LEU A 471 24.23 -18.70 -2.21
N SER A 472 23.14 -19.46 -2.03
CA SER A 472 23.04 -20.82 -2.54
C SER A 472 22.72 -20.89 -4.03
N GLN A 473 22.22 -19.81 -4.64
CA GLN A 473 21.86 -19.75 -6.06
C GLN A 473 22.96 -19.06 -6.90
N PRO A 474 23.69 -19.81 -7.76
CA PRO A 474 24.77 -19.23 -8.58
C PRO A 474 24.30 -18.10 -9.49
N GLN A 475 23.06 -18.18 -10.00
CA GLN A 475 22.48 -17.14 -10.86
C GLN A 475 22.32 -15.80 -10.13
N LEU A 476 21.85 -15.81 -8.87
CA LEU A 476 21.71 -14.57 -8.09
C LEU A 476 23.07 -14.09 -7.55
N PHE A 477 23.87 -15.00 -6.98
CA PHE A 477 25.14 -14.63 -6.39
C PHE A 477 26.19 -14.23 -7.44
N GLN A 478 26.54 -15.15 -8.33
CA GLN A 478 27.67 -14.96 -9.24
C GLN A 478 27.32 -14.06 -10.41
N GLN A 479 26.09 -14.13 -10.95
CA GLN A 479 25.72 -13.38 -12.15
C GLN A 479 25.07 -12.02 -11.86
N GLN A 480 24.57 -11.77 -10.64
CA GLN A 480 23.93 -10.48 -10.31
C GLN A 480 24.65 -9.75 -9.17
N LEU A 481 24.83 -10.36 -8.01
CA LEU A 481 25.43 -9.68 -6.85
C LEU A 481 26.90 -9.33 -7.07
N LEU A 482 27.74 -10.28 -7.49
CA LEU A 482 29.17 -10.02 -7.69
C LEU A 482 29.45 -8.92 -8.74
N PRO A 483 28.79 -8.91 -9.92
CA PRO A 483 28.90 -7.79 -10.86
C PRO A 483 28.44 -6.46 -10.27
N LEU A 484 27.31 -6.43 -9.56
CA LEU A 484 26.83 -5.23 -8.89
C LEU A 484 27.87 -4.67 -7.90
N MET A 485 28.47 -5.53 -7.07
CA MET A 485 29.52 -5.10 -6.13
C MET A 485 30.74 -4.52 -6.85
N ARG A 486 31.14 -5.10 -7.99
CA ARG A 486 32.23 -4.57 -8.83
C ARG A 486 31.87 -3.21 -9.42
N GLU A 487 30.63 -2.99 -9.81
CA GLU A 487 30.15 -1.68 -10.31
C GLU A 487 30.09 -0.60 -9.23
N ILE A 488 29.78 -0.97 -7.98
CA ILE A 488 29.75 -0.03 -6.84
C ILE A 488 31.16 0.37 -6.41
N GLN A 489 32.14 -0.54 -6.49
CA GLN A 489 33.51 -0.32 -6.03
C GLN A 489 34.18 0.98 -6.54
N PRO A 490 34.10 1.37 -7.83
CA PRO A 490 34.65 2.65 -8.28
C PRO A 490 33.93 3.86 -7.68
N LEU A 491 32.63 3.76 -7.39
CA LEU A 491 31.85 4.84 -6.75
C LEU A 491 32.31 5.09 -5.31
N CYS A 492 32.77 4.06 -4.60
CA CYS A 492 33.37 4.18 -3.26
C CYS A 492 34.66 5.01 -3.21
N LYS A 493 35.27 5.33 -4.36
CA LYS A 493 36.48 6.18 -4.44
C LYS A 493 36.17 7.61 -4.85
N ARG A 494 34.91 7.92 -5.19
CA ARG A 494 34.50 9.15 -5.86
C ARG A 494 33.60 10.00 -4.96
N GLN A 495 33.73 11.32 -5.05
CA GLN A 495 32.88 12.28 -4.33
C GLN A 495 31.55 12.51 -5.08
N PRO A 496 30.50 13.11 -4.48
CA PRO A 496 30.37 13.58 -3.09
C PRO A 496 29.77 12.53 -2.12
N GLN A 497 29.40 11.34 -2.60
CA GLN A 497 28.64 10.34 -1.81
C GLN A 497 29.45 9.07 -1.49
N ARG A 498 30.79 9.17 -1.42
CA ARG A 498 31.69 8.05 -1.11
C ARG A 498 31.23 7.22 0.09
N GLN A 499 30.91 7.87 1.21
CA GLN A 499 30.52 7.20 2.45
C GLN A 499 29.24 6.38 2.27
N LEU A 500 28.28 6.88 1.49
CA LEU A 500 27.04 6.16 1.18
C LEU A 500 27.34 4.84 0.45
N TYR A 501 28.14 4.89 -0.62
CA TYR A 501 28.48 3.69 -1.39
C TYR A 501 29.29 2.69 -0.56
N GLN A 502 30.22 3.18 0.27
CA GLN A 502 30.97 2.34 1.21
C GLN A 502 30.06 1.66 2.21
N GLN A 503 29.07 2.38 2.77
CA GLN A 503 28.10 1.82 3.70
C GLN A 503 27.22 0.76 3.03
N HIS A 504 26.77 0.98 1.80
CA HIS A 504 25.95 0.00 1.09
C HIS A 504 26.75 -1.25 0.71
N LEU A 505 27.99 -1.08 0.25
CA LEU A 505 28.88 -2.21 -0.02
C LEU A 505 29.16 -2.99 1.27
N LEU A 506 29.36 -2.30 2.41
CA LEU A 506 29.52 -2.94 3.70
C LEU A 506 28.27 -3.71 4.12
N LYS A 507 27.07 -3.14 3.98
CA LYS A 507 25.79 -3.83 4.28
C LYS A 507 25.62 -5.10 3.45
N LEU A 508 25.92 -5.05 2.15
CA LEU A 508 25.91 -6.25 1.31
C LEU A 508 26.92 -7.28 1.81
N LEU A 509 28.16 -6.87 2.12
CA LEU A 509 29.19 -7.77 2.66
C LEU A 509 28.79 -8.36 4.02
N THR A 510 28.13 -7.60 4.90
CA THR A 510 27.63 -8.07 6.19
C THR A 510 26.55 -9.13 6.00
N ALA A 511 25.64 -8.96 5.04
CA ALA A 511 24.67 -10.00 4.70
C ALA A 511 25.34 -11.32 4.28
N LEU A 512 26.50 -11.25 3.59
CA LEU A 512 27.29 -12.43 3.25
C LEU A 512 27.99 -13.04 4.49
N ALA A 513 28.38 -12.22 5.46
CA ALA A 513 29.08 -12.65 6.67
C ALA A 513 28.17 -13.27 7.74
N LEU A 514 26.92 -12.82 7.84
CA LEU A 514 25.93 -13.29 8.83
C LEU A 514 25.66 -14.81 8.77
N ILE A 515 25.95 -15.45 7.64
CA ILE A 515 25.71 -16.89 7.44
C ILE A 515 26.82 -17.77 8.02
N ARG A 516 28.02 -17.21 8.28
CA ARG A 516 29.14 -17.96 8.86
C ARG A 516 28.87 -18.43 10.30
N HIS A 517 27.82 -17.91 10.95
CA HIS A 517 27.43 -18.19 12.32
C HIS A 517 26.02 -18.78 12.47
N ALA A 518 25.30 -19.07 11.38
CA ALA A 518 23.96 -19.66 11.45
C ALA A 518 24.05 -21.20 11.66
N PRO A 519 23.42 -21.77 12.70
CA PRO A 519 23.43 -23.22 12.91
C PRO A 519 22.66 -23.94 11.79
N LEU A 520 23.30 -24.93 11.16
CA LEU A 520 22.81 -25.72 10.03
C LEU A 520 21.68 -26.72 10.38
N THR A 521 20.99 -26.58 11.51
CA THR A 521 20.25 -27.69 12.14
C THR A 521 18.79 -27.88 11.71
N HIS A 522 18.26 -27.18 10.70
CA HIS A 522 16.84 -27.30 10.31
C HIS A 522 16.58 -27.55 8.82
N PHE A 523 17.48 -28.22 8.09
CA PHE A 523 17.29 -28.47 6.65
C PHE A 523 17.57 -29.91 6.24
N ALA A 524 16.72 -30.83 6.71
CA ALA A 524 16.55 -32.15 6.12
C ALA A 524 15.06 -32.49 6.02
N ALA A 525 14.37 -31.94 5.01
CA ALA A 525 13.18 -32.52 4.37
C ALA A 525 12.56 -31.52 3.38
N ALA A 526 13.00 -31.55 2.12
CA ALA A 526 12.20 -31.22 0.94
C ALA A 526 13.09 -31.32 -0.32
N GLY A 527 13.51 -32.54 -0.66
CA GLY A 527 13.94 -32.85 -2.02
C GLY A 527 12.74 -33.43 -2.79
N PRO A 528 12.54 -33.08 -4.07
CA PRO A 528 11.50 -33.70 -4.87
C PRO A 528 11.85 -35.18 -5.10
N ALA A 529 10.87 -36.07 -4.91
CA ALA A 529 11.00 -37.48 -5.21
C ALA A 529 11.43 -37.67 -6.67
N ALA A 530 12.67 -38.13 -6.88
CA ALA A 530 13.13 -38.58 -8.18
C ALA A 530 12.46 -39.93 -8.46
N ALA A 531 11.73 -39.99 -9.57
CA ALA A 531 11.17 -41.23 -10.10
C ALA A 531 12.32 -42.20 -10.42
N GLU A 532 12.27 -43.38 -9.80
CA GLU A 532 13.09 -44.52 -10.17
C GLU A 532 12.71 -44.99 -11.58
N SER A 533 13.58 -44.76 -12.55
CA SER A 533 13.57 -45.48 -13.82
C SER A 533 14.56 -46.64 -13.72
N SER A 534 14.02 -47.84 -13.67
CA SER A 534 14.70 -49.11 -13.89
C SER A 534 15.31 -49.18 -15.31
N GLY A 535 16.52 -49.73 -15.42
CA GLY A 535 17.15 -50.04 -16.70
C GLY A 535 18.65 -50.28 -16.56
N GLY A 536 19.05 -51.56 -16.54
CA GLY A 536 20.43 -52.00 -16.35
C GLY A 536 21.32 -51.89 -17.60
N GLY A 537 22.60 -52.17 -17.38
CA GLY A 537 23.67 -52.18 -18.37
C GLY A 537 24.98 -51.70 -17.77
#